data_AF-A0A0H5LZY9-F1
#
_entry.id   AF-A0A0H5LZY9-F1
#
_cell.length_a   1.000
_cell.length_b   1.000
_cell.length_c   1.000
_cell.angle_alpha   90.00
_cell.angle_beta   90.00
_cell.angle_gamma   90.00
#
_symmetry.space_group_name_H-M   'P 1'
#
loop_
_entity.id
_entity.type
_entity.pdbx_description
1 polymer ?
#
loop_
_entity_poly.entity_id
_entity_poly.type
_entity_poly.pdbx_seq_one_letter_code
_entity_poly.pdbx_strand_id
1 'polypeptide(L)'
;MAITFSSTRLAPAIRRFLRPTGALLALSLTATSAHAVDVTVAYQTSAEPAKVAQADNSFAKLSGAKVDWRKFDSGSSVVRALASGDVQIGNIGSSPLAVAASQNVPIEVFLLASQLGSSEALVVKKEIKTPQDLIGKRIAVPFISTTHYSLLAALKHWGIKPDQVTILNLQPPAIAAAWQRGDIDGAYVWAPAVNELAKNRYGANGFRASGPVGRTNAGCLGST
;
A
#
# COMPACT_ATOMS: atom_id res chain seq x y z
N MET A 1 -4.37 -3.31 6.49
CA MET A 1 -4.22 -2.18 5.56
C MET A 1 -4.88 -0.98 6.21
N ALA A 2 -4.22 0.18 6.27
CA ALA A 2 -4.65 1.33 7.04
C ALA A 2 -4.84 2.56 6.13
N ILE A 3 -5.90 3.32 6.35
CA ILE A 3 -6.13 4.61 5.70
C ILE A 3 -5.74 5.72 6.69
N THR A 4 -4.97 6.71 6.23
CA THR A 4 -4.24 7.60 7.12
C THR A 4 -4.37 9.09 6.69
N PHE A 5 -4.53 10.05 7.62
CA PHE A 5 -4.68 11.50 7.36
C PHE A 5 -3.46 12.30 7.86
N SER A 6 -3.01 13.32 7.11
CA SER A 6 -1.92 14.24 7.51
C SER A 6 -2.46 15.48 8.24
N SER A 7 -2.13 15.66 9.53
CA SER A 7 -2.61 16.80 10.31
C SER A 7 -1.68 18.01 10.16
N THR A 8 -2.02 18.92 9.25
CA THR A 8 -1.32 20.21 9.18
C THR A 8 -2.00 21.21 10.12
N ARG A 9 -1.27 21.66 11.13
CA ARG A 9 -1.71 22.57 12.20
C ARG A 9 -1.90 24.00 11.66
N LEU A 10 -3.11 24.55 11.82
CA LEU A 10 -3.37 25.99 11.77
C LEU A 10 -2.93 26.62 13.11
N ALA A 11 -2.08 27.65 13.05
CA ALA A 11 -1.55 28.37 14.22
C ALA A 11 -2.58 29.37 14.82
N PRO A 12 -2.57 29.64 16.15
CA PRO A 12 -3.52 30.58 16.77
C PRO A 12 -2.93 31.95 17.17
N ALA A 13 -3.86 32.87 17.47
CA ALA A 13 -3.79 34.12 18.27
C ALA A 13 -3.22 35.39 17.56
N ILE A 14 -4.04 36.37 17.18
CA ILE A 14 -4.87 37.33 17.96
C ILE A 14 -4.03 38.26 18.86
N ARG A 15 -3.84 39.51 18.43
CA ARG A 15 -3.50 40.65 19.30
C ARG A 15 -4.49 41.78 19.03
N ARG A 16 -5.36 42.04 20.01
CA ARG A 16 -6.51 42.97 19.96
C ARG A 16 -6.10 44.26 20.69
N PHE A 17 -6.11 45.40 20.00
CA PHE A 17 -6.03 46.73 20.62
C PHE A 17 -7.39 47.42 20.42
N LEU A 18 -8.02 47.82 21.52
CA LEU A 18 -9.40 48.32 21.58
C LEU A 18 -9.40 49.85 21.60
N ARG A 19 -10.14 50.50 20.70
CA ARG A 19 -10.65 51.87 20.86
C ARG A 19 -12.09 51.94 20.34
N PRO A 20 -13.05 52.53 21.08
CA PRO A 20 -14.46 52.51 20.72
C PRO A 20 -14.89 53.83 20.07
N THR A 21 -15.57 53.80 18.92
CA THR A 21 -16.53 54.83 18.49
C THR A 21 -17.29 54.35 17.24
N GLY A 22 -18.62 54.45 17.27
CA GLY A 22 -19.46 54.46 16.07
C GLY A 22 -20.14 53.14 15.73
N ALA A 23 -21.39 52.98 16.16
CA ALA A 23 -22.26 51.89 15.75
C ALA A 23 -22.78 52.10 14.32
N LEU A 24 -22.35 51.24 13.40
CA LEU A 24 -23.14 50.81 12.23
C LEU A 24 -23.16 49.29 12.25
N LEU A 25 -24.31 48.70 12.58
CA LEU A 25 -24.50 47.25 12.59
C LEU A 25 -24.73 46.78 11.14
N ALA A 26 -23.66 46.76 10.34
CA ALA A 26 -23.68 46.06 9.06
C ALA A 26 -23.60 44.56 9.36
N LEU A 27 -24.75 43.89 9.29
CA LEU A 27 -24.88 42.44 9.35
C LEU A 27 -24.12 41.85 8.15
N SER A 28 -22.82 41.66 8.32
CA SER A 28 -21.97 41.00 7.34
C SER A 28 -22.39 39.53 7.36
N LEU A 29 -23.30 39.16 6.46
CA LEU A 29 -23.46 37.75 6.08
C LEU A 29 -22.12 37.34 5.46
N THR A 30 -21.18 36.88 6.29
CA THR A 30 -20.13 36.00 5.82
C THR A 30 -20.85 34.73 5.39
N ALA A 31 -21.26 34.71 4.12
CA ALA A 31 -21.57 33.47 3.46
C ALA A 31 -20.30 32.62 3.60
N THR A 32 -20.31 31.65 4.51
CA THR A 32 -19.41 30.52 4.44
C THR A 32 -19.71 29.85 3.10
N SER A 33 -19.01 30.29 2.06
CA SER A 33 -18.92 29.55 0.82
C SER A 33 -18.53 28.14 1.25
N ALA A 34 -19.39 27.17 0.97
CA ALA A 34 -19.02 25.77 1.04
C ALA A 34 -17.93 25.55 -0.01
N HIS A 35 -16.69 25.91 0.34
CA HIS A 35 -15.54 25.61 -0.47
C HIS A 35 -15.42 24.09 -0.47
N ALA A 36 -15.64 23.50 -1.64
CA ALA A 36 -15.33 22.09 -1.85
C ALA A 36 -13.85 21.90 -1.48
N VAL A 37 -13.60 21.06 -0.48
CA VAL A 37 -12.23 20.71 -0.10
C VAL A 37 -11.67 19.84 -1.22
N ASP A 38 -10.56 20.27 -1.81
CA ASP A 38 -9.82 19.46 -2.77
C ASP A 38 -9.02 18.42 -1.99
N VAL A 39 -9.29 17.13 -2.24
CA VAL A 39 -8.63 16.02 -1.57
C VAL A 39 -8.09 15.02 -2.58
N THR A 40 -6.79 14.75 -2.49
CA THR A 40 -6.12 13.71 -3.25
C THR A 40 -6.09 12.43 -2.42
N VAL A 41 -6.66 11.37 -2.97
CA VAL A 41 -6.75 10.04 -2.37
C VAL A 41 -5.87 9.07 -3.14
N ALA A 42 -4.80 8.61 -2.52
CA ALA A 42 -3.92 7.58 -3.07
C ALA A 42 -4.49 6.18 -2.85
N TYR A 43 -4.66 5.44 -3.94
CA TYR A 43 -5.15 4.07 -3.90
C TYR A 43 -4.16 3.08 -4.53
N GLN A 44 -4.21 1.83 -4.07
CA GLN A 44 -3.44 0.71 -4.62
C GLN A 44 -4.33 -0.24 -5.44
N THR A 45 -3.73 -1.22 -6.11
CA THR A 45 -4.40 -2.13 -7.06
C THR A 45 -5.10 -3.32 -6.43
N SER A 46 -5.12 -3.44 -5.09
CA SER A 46 -5.82 -4.54 -4.45
C SER A 46 -7.31 -4.53 -4.81
N ALA A 47 -7.86 -5.71 -5.10
CA ALA A 47 -9.29 -5.88 -5.33
C ALA A 47 -9.98 -5.97 -3.95
N GLU A 48 -10.68 -4.90 -3.56
CA GLU A 48 -11.38 -4.80 -2.29
C GLU A 48 -12.75 -4.12 -2.47
N PRO A 49 -13.75 -4.39 -1.61
CA PRO A 49 -15.10 -3.82 -1.75
C PRO A 49 -15.14 -2.28 -1.85
N ALA A 50 -14.17 -1.60 -1.23
CA ALA A 50 -14.03 -0.14 -1.29
C ALA A 50 -13.84 0.40 -2.72
N LYS A 51 -13.45 -0.45 -3.68
CA LYS A 51 -13.35 -0.09 -5.10
C LYS A 51 -14.68 0.26 -5.76
N VAL A 52 -15.79 -0.31 -5.27
CA VAL A 52 -17.13 0.01 -5.78
C VAL A 52 -17.48 1.46 -5.43
N ALA A 53 -17.30 1.84 -4.16
CA ALA A 53 -17.52 3.22 -3.73
C ALA A 53 -16.60 4.25 -4.43
N GLN A 54 -15.38 3.83 -4.78
CA GLN A 54 -14.48 4.62 -5.62
C GLN A 54 -15.04 4.78 -7.05
N ALA A 55 -15.47 3.69 -7.70
CA ALA A 55 -16.01 3.72 -9.06
C ALA A 55 -17.31 4.55 -9.16
N ASP A 56 -18.16 4.47 -8.14
CA ASP A 56 -19.44 5.19 -8.09
C ASP A 56 -19.29 6.68 -7.73
N ASN A 57 -18.06 7.13 -7.42
CA ASN A 57 -17.75 8.45 -6.86
C ASN A 57 -18.57 8.78 -5.59
N SER A 58 -18.90 7.76 -4.81
CA SER A 58 -19.78 7.90 -3.63
C SER A 58 -19.17 8.82 -2.57
N PHE A 59 -17.85 8.77 -2.36
CA PHE A 59 -17.19 9.66 -1.41
C PHE A 59 -17.30 11.13 -1.80
N ALA A 60 -17.06 11.48 -3.08
CA ALA A 60 -17.20 12.85 -3.56
C ALA A 60 -18.65 13.35 -3.43
N LYS A 61 -19.62 12.52 -3.83
CA LYS A 61 -21.06 12.83 -3.75
C LYS A 61 -21.54 13.08 -2.33
N LEU A 62 -21.10 12.25 -1.36
CA LEU A 62 -21.55 12.33 0.03
C LEU A 62 -20.82 13.41 0.83
N SER A 63 -19.56 13.69 0.51
CA SER A 63 -18.75 14.69 1.24
C SER A 63 -18.87 16.10 0.68
N GLY A 64 -19.28 16.26 -0.60
CA GLY A 64 -19.20 17.54 -1.32
C GLY A 64 -17.76 17.97 -1.66
N ALA A 65 -16.77 17.11 -1.38
CA ALA A 65 -15.36 17.35 -1.70
C ALA A 65 -15.06 17.06 -3.18
N LYS A 66 -14.06 17.75 -3.73
CA LYS A 66 -13.49 17.40 -5.03
C LYS A 66 -12.40 16.37 -4.81
N VAL A 67 -12.67 15.14 -5.20
CA VAL A 67 -11.79 13.99 -4.93
C VAL A 67 -10.96 13.66 -6.17
N ASP A 68 -9.64 13.74 -6.05
CA ASP A 68 -8.67 13.26 -7.04
C ASP A 68 -8.15 11.88 -6.64
N TRP A 69 -8.58 10.83 -7.35
CA TRP A 69 -8.13 9.47 -7.11
C TRP A 69 -6.85 9.17 -7.88
N ARG A 70 -5.72 9.05 -7.18
CA ARG A 70 -4.43 8.73 -7.79
C ARG A 70 -4.01 7.29 -7.52
N LYS A 71 -3.65 6.58 -8.59
CA LYS A 71 -3.14 5.21 -8.51
C LYS A 71 -1.66 5.22 -8.12
N PHE A 72 -1.29 4.35 -7.19
CA PHE A 72 0.10 4.09 -6.81
C PHE A 72 0.44 2.60 -6.91
N ASP A 73 1.70 2.32 -7.24
CA ASP A 73 2.18 0.95 -7.43
C ASP A 73 2.55 0.25 -6.12
N SER A 74 2.83 0.98 -5.03
CA SER A 74 3.16 0.39 -3.73
C SER A 74 2.95 1.35 -2.57
N GLY A 75 2.75 0.82 -1.36
CA GLY A 75 2.57 1.64 -0.15
C GLY A 75 3.79 2.52 0.18
N SER A 76 5.00 2.16 -0.24
CA SER A 76 6.18 3.02 -0.06
C SER A 76 6.14 4.28 -0.92
N SER A 77 5.56 4.20 -2.14
CA SER A 77 5.29 5.39 -2.95
C SER A 77 4.18 6.26 -2.36
N VAL A 78 3.15 5.65 -1.75
CA VAL A 78 2.09 6.38 -1.06
C VAL A 78 2.62 7.11 0.18
N VAL A 79 3.47 6.47 1.00
CA VAL A 79 4.09 7.12 2.17
C VAL A 79 4.90 8.35 1.77
N ARG A 80 5.66 8.28 0.66
CA ARG A 80 6.39 9.46 0.15
C ARG A 80 5.47 10.59 -0.25
N ALA A 81 4.35 10.29 -0.92
CA ALA A 81 3.36 11.29 -1.32
C ALA A 81 2.58 11.88 -0.14
N LEU A 82 2.34 11.09 0.91
CA LEU A 82 1.77 11.58 2.18
C LEU A 82 2.76 12.52 2.89
N ALA A 83 4.05 12.16 2.91
CA ALA A 83 5.09 12.95 3.55
C ALA A 83 5.37 14.29 2.83
N SER A 84 5.22 14.34 1.50
CA SER A 84 5.35 15.59 0.72
C SER A 84 4.10 16.48 0.81
N GLY A 85 2.96 15.94 1.23
CA GLY A 85 1.67 16.63 1.22
C GLY A 85 0.94 16.57 -0.14
N ASP A 86 1.50 15.89 -1.14
CA ASP A 86 0.86 15.71 -2.46
C ASP A 86 -0.41 14.85 -2.39
N VAL A 87 -0.52 14.03 -1.34
CA VAL A 87 -1.66 13.16 -1.02
C VAL A 87 -2.07 13.42 0.42
N GLN A 88 -3.39 13.53 0.67
CA GLN A 88 -3.92 13.76 2.02
C GLN A 88 -4.48 12.48 2.66
N ILE A 89 -4.98 11.56 1.82
CA ILE A 89 -5.52 10.27 2.25
C ILE A 89 -4.83 9.17 1.45
N GLY A 90 -4.17 8.23 2.13
CA GLY A 90 -3.47 7.13 1.47
C GLY A 90 -3.87 5.76 2.00
N ASN A 91 -4.10 4.82 1.09
CA ASN A 91 -4.19 3.40 1.41
C ASN A 91 -2.78 2.80 1.48
N ILE A 92 -2.37 2.30 2.65
CA ILE A 92 -1.05 1.71 2.86
C ILE A 92 -1.12 0.38 3.63
N GLY A 93 -0.17 -0.51 3.31
CA GLY A 93 0.08 -1.72 4.07
C GLY A 93 0.69 -1.44 5.46
N SER A 94 0.68 -2.44 6.34
CA SER A 94 1.23 -2.33 7.70
C SER A 94 2.74 -2.10 7.72
N SER A 95 3.50 -2.70 6.80
CA SER A 95 4.95 -2.48 6.71
C SER A 95 5.31 -1.04 6.32
N PRO A 96 4.75 -0.47 5.22
CA PRO A 96 4.94 0.95 4.92
C PRO A 96 4.47 1.89 6.04
N LEU A 97 3.37 1.56 6.74
CA LEU A 97 2.91 2.32 7.90
C LEU A 97 3.94 2.32 9.03
N ALA A 98 4.53 1.17 9.35
CA ALA A 98 5.55 1.07 10.39
C ALA A 98 6.80 1.91 10.04
N VAL A 99 7.19 1.93 8.76
CA VAL A 99 8.28 2.79 8.28
C VAL A 99 7.91 4.28 8.37
N ALA A 100 6.69 4.66 7.99
CA ALA A 100 6.23 6.04 8.12
C ALA A 100 6.22 6.51 9.58
N ALA A 101 5.75 5.64 10.49
CA ALA A 101 5.75 5.91 11.93
C ALA A 101 7.16 6.04 12.50
N SER A 102 8.10 5.18 12.10
CA SER A 102 9.50 5.26 12.56
C SER A 102 10.25 6.48 12.02
N GLN A 103 9.79 7.03 10.89
CA GLN A 103 10.28 8.28 10.30
C GLN A 103 9.52 9.53 10.82
N ASN A 104 8.60 9.36 11.77
CA ASN A 104 7.76 10.44 12.32
C ASN A 104 6.97 11.22 11.24
N VAL A 105 6.57 10.54 10.16
CA VAL A 105 5.65 11.15 9.18
C VAL A 105 4.33 11.46 9.89
N PRO A 106 3.79 12.69 9.79
CA PRO A 106 2.67 13.15 10.62
C PRO A 106 1.32 12.63 10.10
N ILE A 107 1.13 11.32 10.12
CA ILE A 107 -0.03 10.63 9.56
C ILE A 107 -0.73 9.76 10.63
N GLU A 108 -2.06 9.81 10.71
CA GLU A 108 -2.88 9.03 11.66
C GLU A 108 -3.81 8.01 11.00
N VAL A 109 -3.83 6.77 11.49
CA VAL A 109 -4.68 5.70 10.96
C VAL A 109 -6.12 5.88 11.46
N PHE A 110 -7.08 5.98 10.55
CA PHE A 110 -8.49 6.17 10.90
C PHE A 110 -9.42 5.03 10.45
N LEU A 111 -8.97 4.15 9.55
CA LEU A 111 -9.76 3.00 9.10
C LEU A 111 -8.88 1.83 8.67
N LEU A 112 -9.34 0.61 8.94
CA LEU A 112 -8.77 -0.62 8.40
C LEU A 112 -9.47 -1.00 7.09
N ALA A 113 -8.76 -0.97 5.97
CA ALA A 113 -9.33 -1.27 4.66
C ALA A 113 -9.57 -2.78 4.46
N SER A 114 -8.65 -3.61 4.95
CA SER A 114 -8.77 -5.07 4.89
C SER A 114 -7.79 -5.77 5.84
N GLN A 115 -8.14 -7.00 6.21
CA GLN A 115 -7.22 -7.97 6.79
C GLN A 115 -6.61 -8.81 5.64
N LEU A 116 -5.29 -8.80 5.54
CA LEU A 116 -4.58 -9.50 4.47
C LEU A 116 -4.69 -11.01 4.68
N GLY A 117 -5.22 -11.70 3.66
CA GLY A 117 -5.32 -13.16 3.60
C GLY A 117 -4.35 -13.74 2.56
N SER A 118 -4.81 -14.68 1.74
CA SER A 118 -4.05 -15.27 0.63
C SER A 118 -3.95 -14.36 -0.62
N SER A 119 -4.28 -13.07 -0.48
CA SER A 119 -4.22 -12.04 -1.53
C SER A 119 -2.80 -11.64 -1.91
N GLU A 120 -1.82 -11.95 -1.05
CA GLU A 120 -0.39 -11.86 -1.32
C GLU A 120 0.22 -13.25 -1.27
N ALA A 121 1.13 -13.56 -2.21
CA ALA A 121 1.83 -14.83 -2.21
C ALA A 121 3.23 -14.73 -2.79
N LEU A 122 4.10 -15.62 -2.31
CA LEU A 122 5.33 -15.99 -2.98
C LEU A 122 5.01 -16.96 -4.12
N VAL A 123 5.31 -16.57 -5.35
CA VAL A 123 5.23 -17.41 -6.54
C VAL A 123 6.65 -17.62 -7.06
N VAL A 124 7.03 -18.87 -7.29
CA VAL A 124 8.36 -19.27 -7.76
C VAL A 124 8.25 -20.17 -8.98
N LYS A 125 9.35 -20.31 -9.73
CA LYS A 125 9.42 -21.26 -10.85
C LYS A 125 9.28 -22.71 -10.35
N LYS A 126 8.81 -23.60 -11.22
CA LYS A 126 8.49 -25.02 -10.89
C LYS A 126 9.68 -25.82 -10.36
N GLU A 127 10.91 -25.41 -10.68
CA GLU A 127 12.13 -26.09 -10.23
C GLU A 127 12.40 -25.84 -8.73
N ILE A 128 11.81 -24.80 -8.15
CA ILE A 128 11.92 -24.46 -6.72
C ILE A 128 10.79 -25.19 -5.99
N LYS A 129 11.13 -26.26 -5.27
CA LYS A 129 10.17 -27.15 -4.60
C LYS A 129 10.18 -26.99 -3.08
N THR A 130 11.31 -26.57 -2.53
CA THR A 130 11.51 -26.37 -1.11
C THR A 130 11.98 -24.95 -0.82
N PRO A 131 11.79 -24.42 0.40
CA PRO A 131 12.35 -23.14 0.79
C PRO A 131 13.84 -23.00 0.52
N GLN A 132 14.61 -24.07 0.74
CA GLN A 132 16.07 -24.08 0.60
C GLN A 132 16.50 -23.86 -0.85
N ASP A 133 15.66 -24.22 -1.82
CA ASP A 133 15.94 -23.99 -3.25
C ASP A 133 15.97 -22.50 -3.61
N LEU A 134 15.48 -21.61 -2.73
CA LEU A 134 15.56 -20.15 -2.88
C LEU A 134 16.99 -19.61 -2.77
N ILE A 135 17.92 -20.36 -2.18
CA ILE A 135 19.31 -19.95 -2.06
C ILE A 135 19.92 -19.76 -3.45
N GLY A 136 20.56 -18.61 -3.66
CA GLY A 136 21.11 -18.15 -4.93
C GLY A 136 20.09 -17.71 -5.97
N LYS A 137 18.79 -17.71 -5.66
CA LYS A 137 17.73 -17.32 -6.60
C LYS A 137 17.43 -15.83 -6.56
N ARG A 138 16.89 -15.31 -7.66
CA ARG A 138 16.46 -13.92 -7.80
C ARG A 138 14.98 -13.79 -7.45
N ILE A 139 14.68 -13.19 -6.29
CA ILE A 139 13.31 -13.01 -5.81
C ILE A 139 12.95 -11.53 -5.82
N ALA A 140 11.94 -11.15 -6.60
CA ALA A 140 11.51 -9.76 -6.70
C ALA A 140 10.42 -9.42 -5.69
N VAL A 141 10.56 -8.26 -5.05
CA VAL A 141 9.56 -7.67 -4.16
C VAL A 141 9.60 -6.15 -4.27
N PRO A 142 8.48 -5.44 -4.12
CA PRO A 142 8.52 -3.99 -3.94
C PRO A 142 9.09 -3.69 -2.54
N PHE A 143 10.19 -2.96 -2.44
CA PHE A 143 10.80 -2.73 -1.13
C PHE A 143 9.87 -1.95 -0.20
N ILE A 144 10.02 -2.24 1.10
CA ILE A 144 9.22 -1.69 2.21
C ILE A 144 7.75 -2.16 2.19
N SER A 145 7.29 -2.88 1.16
CA SER A 145 5.94 -3.43 1.10
C SER A 145 5.70 -4.50 2.18
N THR A 146 4.42 -4.85 2.35
CA THR A 146 3.99 -6.03 3.11
C THR A 146 4.60 -7.31 2.57
N THR A 147 4.78 -7.45 1.26
CA THR A 147 5.41 -8.63 0.65
C THR A 147 6.91 -8.70 0.84
N HIS A 148 7.60 -7.56 0.91
CA HIS A 148 9.01 -7.52 1.32
C HIS A 148 9.17 -7.97 2.77
N TYR A 149 8.35 -7.44 3.68
CA TYR A 149 8.34 -7.87 5.07
C TYR A 149 8.02 -9.36 5.21
N SER A 150 6.99 -9.85 4.51
CA SER A 150 6.59 -11.26 4.52
C SER A 150 7.67 -12.18 3.96
N LEU A 151 8.40 -11.77 2.91
CA LEU A 151 9.54 -12.52 2.41
C LEU A 151 10.63 -12.64 3.47
N LEU A 152 11.05 -11.53 4.09
CA LEU A 152 12.07 -11.55 5.13
C LEU A 152 11.66 -12.39 6.34
N ALA A 153 10.38 -12.33 6.74
CA ALA A 153 9.84 -13.15 7.81
C ALA A 153 9.83 -14.64 7.44
N ALA A 154 9.46 -14.98 6.20
CA ALA A 154 9.48 -16.35 5.71
C ALA A 154 10.90 -16.92 5.64
N LEU A 155 11.86 -16.15 5.11
CA LEU A 155 13.28 -16.53 5.08
C LEU A 155 13.81 -16.80 6.50
N LYS A 156 13.51 -15.90 7.45
CA LYS A 156 13.86 -16.10 8.87
C LYS A 156 13.25 -17.38 9.44
N HIS A 157 11.97 -17.65 9.15
CA HIS A 157 11.29 -18.86 9.60
C HIS A 157 11.93 -20.14 9.03
N TRP A 158 12.37 -20.11 7.78
CA TRP A 158 13.06 -21.22 7.12
C TRP A 158 14.56 -21.31 7.42
N GLY A 159 15.10 -20.42 8.27
CA GLY A 159 16.52 -20.39 8.61
C GLY A 159 17.44 -19.94 7.46
N ILE A 160 16.89 -19.26 6.45
CA ILE A 160 17.64 -18.73 5.30
C ILE A 160 17.99 -17.28 5.59
N LYS A 161 19.28 -16.93 5.49
CA LYS A 161 19.71 -15.55 5.64
C LYS A 161 19.34 -14.76 4.38
N PRO A 162 18.90 -13.49 4.50
CA PRO A 162 18.53 -12.69 3.33
C PRO A 162 19.64 -12.52 2.29
N ASP A 163 20.91 -12.53 2.71
CA ASP A 163 22.09 -12.43 1.82
C ASP A 163 22.34 -13.70 0.99
N GLN A 164 21.71 -14.82 1.33
CA GLN A 164 21.73 -16.05 0.55
C GLN A 164 20.75 -16.02 -0.63
N VAL A 165 19.89 -15.00 -0.72
CA VAL A 165 18.89 -14.83 -1.79
C VAL A 165 19.13 -13.47 -2.46
N THR A 166 19.08 -13.41 -3.79
CA THR A 166 19.17 -12.12 -4.49
C THR A 166 17.80 -11.45 -4.47
N ILE A 167 17.55 -10.58 -3.49
CA ILE A 167 16.28 -9.85 -3.36
C ILE A 167 16.31 -8.59 -4.23
N LEU A 168 15.44 -8.54 -5.24
CA LEU A 168 15.38 -7.44 -6.21
C LEU A 168 14.23 -6.48 -5.89
N ASN A 169 14.52 -5.18 -5.87
CA ASN A 169 13.51 -4.14 -5.69
C ASN A 169 12.83 -3.82 -7.02
N LEU A 170 11.63 -4.36 -7.24
CA LEU A 170 10.83 -4.09 -8.44
C LEU A 170 9.40 -3.74 -8.06
N GLN A 171 8.79 -2.80 -8.78
CA GLN A 171 7.36 -2.53 -8.67
C GLN A 171 6.55 -3.60 -9.42
N PRO A 172 5.26 -3.84 -9.07
CA PRO A 172 4.48 -4.94 -9.63
C PRO A 172 4.45 -5.03 -11.17
N PRO A 173 4.33 -3.92 -11.95
CA PRO A 173 4.41 -4.00 -13.41
C PRO A 173 5.76 -4.53 -13.92
N ALA A 174 6.86 -4.09 -13.30
CA ALA A 174 8.20 -4.54 -13.64
C ALA A 174 8.45 -5.99 -13.21
N ILE A 175 7.85 -6.43 -12.09
CA ILE A 175 7.86 -7.84 -11.67
C ILE A 175 7.22 -8.73 -12.74
N ALA A 176 6.04 -8.35 -13.24
CA ALA A 176 5.33 -9.12 -14.25
C ALA A 176 6.16 -9.25 -15.55
N ALA A 177 6.76 -8.15 -16.00
CA ALA A 177 7.64 -8.15 -17.17
C ALA A 177 8.92 -8.98 -16.97
N ALA A 178 9.58 -8.85 -15.81
CA ALA A 178 10.78 -9.63 -15.48
C ALA A 178 10.49 -11.14 -15.38
N TRP A 179 9.31 -11.50 -14.85
CA TRP A 179 8.84 -12.89 -14.82
C TRP A 179 8.66 -13.45 -16.23
N GLN A 180 8.01 -12.70 -17.13
CA GLN A 180 7.80 -13.13 -18.51
C GLN A 180 9.11 -13.33 -19.28
N ARG A 181 10.13 -12.50 -19.01
CA ARG A 181 11.47 -12.63 -19.61
C ARG A 181 12.35 -13.71 -18.96
N GLY A 182 11.96 -14.24 -17.80
CA GLY A 182 12.77 -15.19 -17.05
C GLY A 182 13.92 -14.56 -16.25
N ASP A 183 13.92 -13.22 -16.09
CA ASP A 183 14.92 -12.43 -15.37
C ASP A 183 14.84 -12.61 -13.85
N ILE A 184 13.79 -13.25 -13.35
CA ILE A 184 13.60 -13.57 -11.93
C ILE A 184 13.13 -15.01 -11.78
N ASP A 185 13.40 -15.59 -10.62
CA ASP A 185 13.09 -16.98 -10.30
C ASP A 185 11.86 -17.10 -9.38
N GLY A 186 11.44 -15.97 -8.81
CA GLY A 186 10.17 -15.83 -8.11
C GLY A 186 9.88 -14.38 -7.73
N ALA A 187 8.70 -14.15 -7.20
CA ALA A 187 8.32 -12.88 -6.62
C ALA A 187 7.31 -13.06 -5.48
N TYR A 188 7.40 -12.21 -4.46
CA TYR A 188 6.34 -12.07 -3.46
C TYR A 188 5.54 -10.79 -3.77
N VAL A 189 4.31 -10.96 -4.24
CA VAL A 189 3.50 -9.87 -4.78
C VAL A 189 1.99 -10.11 -4.55
N TRP A 190 1.18 -9.06 -4.75
CA TRP A 190 -0.27 -9.08 -4.67
C TRP A 190 -0.92 -8.99 -6.06
N ALA A 191 -2.26 -9.05 -6.10
CA ALA A 191 -3.02 -8.92 -7.34
C ALA A 191 -2.88 -7.51 -7.98
N PRO A 192 -2.84 -7.42 -9.33
CA PRO A 192 -3.03 -8.50 -10.31
C PRO A 192 -1.77 -9.30 -10.63
N ALA A 193 -0.57 -8.80 -10.32
CA ALA A 193 0.69 -9.42 -10.71
C ALA A 193 0.81 -10.87 -10.22
N VAL A 194 0.37 -11.16 -8.99
CA VAL A 194 0.39 -12.53 -8.44
C VAL A 194 -0.41 -13.52 -9.30
N ASN A 195 -1.51 -13.05 -9.90
CA ASN A 195 -2.36 -13.86 -10.76
C ASN A 195 -1.71 -14.08 -12.14
N GLU A 196 -1.02 -13.09 -12.67
CA GLU A 196 -0.27 -13.21 -13.92
C GLU A 196 0.91 -14.18 -13.78
N LEU A 197 1.62 -14.09 -12.66
CA LEU A 197 2.70 -15.02 -12.33
C LEU A 197 2.18 -16.46 -12.19
N ALA A 198 1.00 -16.65 -11.58
CA ALA A 198 0.38 -17.96 -11.41
C ALA A 198 -0.21 -18.56 -12.71
N LYS A 199 -0.67 -17.73 -13.65
CA LYS A 199 -1.27 -18.17 -14.93
C LYS A 199 -0.23 -18.69 -15.93
N ASN A 200 0.96 -18.09 -15.95
CA ASN A 200 1.97 -18.46 -16.93
C ASN A 200 2.53 -19.87 -16.64
N ARG A 201 2.92 -20.59 -17.71
CA ARG A 201 3.32 -22.02 -17.78
C ARG A 201 4.37 -22.52 -16.75
N TYR A 202 4.83 -21.68 -15.84
CA TYR A 202 5.85 -21.91 -14.82
C TYR A 202 5.33 -21.91 -13.36
N GLY A 203 4.02 -21.77 -13.12
CA GLY A 203 3.48 -21.59 -11.75
C GLY A 203 2.52 -22.66 -11.21
N ALA A 204 1.92 -23.52 -12.06
CA ALA A 204 0.82 -24.39 -11.61
C ALA A 204 1.20 -25.48 -10.59
N ASN A 205 2.47 -25.85 -10.49
CA ASN A 205 2.97 -26.90 -9.57
C ASN A 205 4.12 -26.40 -8.67
N GLY A 206 4.34 -25.09 -8.59
CA GLY A 206 5.42 -24.51 -7.79
C GLY A 206 5.05 -24.37 -6.32
N PHE A 207 6.07 -24.25 -5.46
CA PHE A 207 5.90 -23.93 -4.05
C PHE A 207 5.15 -22.60 -3.89
N ARG A 208 3.99 -22.58 -3.22
CA ARG A 208 3.26 -21.35 -2.92
C ARG A 208 3.25 -21.14 -1.42
N ALA A 209 3.89 -20.07 -0.97
CA ALA A 209 3.68 -19.56 0.39
C ALA A 209 2.66 -18.43 0.31
N SER A 210 1.53 -18.61 0.99
CA SER A 210 0.48 -17.58 1.13
C SER A 210 0.08 -17.44 2.59
N GLY A 211 -0.31 -16.23 2.98
CA GLY A 211 -0.88 -15.96 4.30
C GLY A 211 -0.13 -14.89 5.10
N PRO A 212 -0.76 -14.39 6.18
CA PRO A 212 -0.17 -13.40 7.06
C PRO A 212 1.05 -13.95 7.79
N VAL A 213 1.94 -13.05 8.21
CA VAL A 213 3.16 -13.36 8.98
C VAL A 213 2.82 -14.27 10.16
N GLY A 214 3.44 -15.46 10.19
CA GLY A 214 3.22 -16.49 11.22
C GLY A 214 2.23 -17.61 10.85
N ARG A 215 1.53 -17.52 9.72
CA ARG A 215 0.69 -18.61 9.16
C ARG A 215 0.99 -18.89 7.69
N THR A 216 2.23 -18.68 7.26
CA THR A 216 2.67 -19.09 5.91
C THR A 216 2.69 -20.60 5.84
N ASN A 217 1.58 -21.20 5.40
CA ASN A 217 1.55 -22.62 5.08
C ASN A 217 2.33 -22.81 3.77
N ALA A 218 3.47 -23.49 3.90
CA ALA A 218 4.25 -24.02 2.81
C ALA A 218 3.48 -25.18 2.17
N GLY A 219 2.99 -24.99 0.95
CA GLY A 219 2.28 -26.05 0.22
C GLY A 219 2.71 -26.11 -1.24
N CYS A 220 3.02 -27.32 -1.72
CA CYS A 220 3.06 -27.61 -3.15
C CYS A 220 1.62 -27.67 -3.66
N LEU A 221 1.27 -26.89 -4.68
CA LEU A 221 0.02 -27.09 -5.40
C LEU A 221 0.15 -28.37 -6.23
N GLY A 222 -0.48 -29.46 -5.80
CA GLY A 222 -0.42 -30.74 -6.51
C GLY A 222 -0.92 -31.98 -5.76
N SER A 223 -1.88 -31.85 -4.84
CA SER A 223 -2.57 -33.02 -4.26
C SER A 223 -4.09 -32.84 -4.33
N THR A 224 -4.61 -32.69 -5.55
CA THR A 224 -5.85 -33.28 -6.07
C THR A 224 -6.00 -32.95 -7.55
#